data_AF-A0AAV9K4S0-F1
#
_entry.id   AF-A0AAV9K4S0-F1
#
_cell.length_a   1.000
_cell.length_b   1.000
_cell.length_c   1.000
_cell.angle_alpha   90.00
_cell.angle_beta   90.00
_cell.angle_gamma   90.00
#
_symmetry.space_group_name_H-M   'P 1'
#
loop_
_entity.id
_entity.type
_entity.pdbx_description
1 polymer ?
#
loop_
_entity_poly.entity_id
_entity_poly.type
_entity_poly.pdbx_seq_one_letter_code
_entity_poly.pdbx_strand_id
1 'polypeptide(L)'
;MTSIIRRNQSFKTIFRNPKDPLFNPIYKTPYRVLNQKPFSTHSSKFPEYEMPTVTWGVVQGRKEKLVSRVIISDYLKTIGIIPHELEELELPSTVEVMRERVEFLQKIGLTVDDMNEYPLMLGCSVRKNIIPVLTYLEKIGLQRSKLGEFIKIYPQCLHTSVVVELVPVIKFLRGLDVEKQDIGYVLMKYPELLGFKLEGTMSTSVAYLVSIGVNPRDVGPMVTQYPYFLGMRVGTTIKPLVDYLVSLGLPKKILARMLEKRAYLLGYDLEETVKPNVNCLLSFGLRKDTLPSVIAQFPQILGLPLKAKLSSQQYFFNLKLKIDPDGFARVIEKMPQIVSLHQHVIMKPVEFLVGRGFSTADVAKMIVKCPQLVALQVGLMKNSYYFFKSDMGRPMEELLDFPDYFTYSLESRIKPRYQRLQNKGIRCSLGWFLNCSDQRFEERLYGDFIEPESSGPSFCMGGKLELPSNEIVSEEEDDSEDETLYRRTVSL
;
A
#
# COMPACT_ATOMS: atom_id res chain seq x y z
N MET A 1 -4.10 10.46 -14.14
CA MET A 1 -4.23 9.54 -15.28
C MET A 1 -3.94 8.14 -14.78
N THR A 2 -4.97 7.46 -14.27
CA THR A 2 -4.89 6.16 -13.62
C THR A 2 -5.27 5.10 -14.66
N SER A 3 -4.30 4.60 -15.41
CA SER A 3 -4.48 3.47 -16.33
C SER A 3 -4.34 2.16 -15.55
N ILE A 4 -5.44 1.67 -14.98
CA ILE A 4 -5.51 0.29 -14.49
C ILE A 4 -5.91 -0.56 -15.70
N ILE A 5 -4.91 -1.23 -16.27
CA ILE A 5 -5.09 -2.28 -17.28
C ILE A 5 -5.78 -3.45 -16.59
N ARG A 6 -7.11 -3.55 -16.75
CA ARG A 6 -7.87 -4.75 -16.40
C ARG A 6 -7.46 -5.88 -17.35
N ARG A 7 -6.68 -6.84 -16.86
CA ARG A 7 -6.50 -8.12 -17.53
C ARG A 7 -7.78 -8.94 -17.38
N ASN A 8 -8.61 -8.94 -18.41
CA ASN A 8 -9.66 -9.93 -18.61
C ASN A 8 -9.00 -11.29 -18.91
N GLN A 9 -8.91 -12.18 -17.92
CA GLN A 9 -8.67 -13.60 -18.19
C GLN A 9 -10.03 -14.31 -18.24
N SER A 10 -10.48 -14.56 -19.46
CA SER A 10 -11.59 -15.44 -19.78
C SER A 10 -11.18 -16.87 -19.45
N PHE A 11 -11.77 -17.47 -18.41
CA PHE A 11 -11.68 -18.91 -18.17
C PHE A 11 -12.73 -19.62 -19.05
N LYS A 12 -12.29 -20.16 -20.18
CA LYS A 12 -13.02 -21.18 -20.94
C LYS A 12 -12.21 -22.47 -21.01
N THR A 13 -12.73 -23.48 -20.30
CA THR A 13 -12.86 -24.89 -20.71
C THR A 13 -11.61 -25.70 -21.06
N ILE A 14 -11.23 -26.64 -20.15
CA ILE A 14 -10.67 -27.96 -20.54
C ILE A 14 -11.31 -29.04 -19.64
N PHE A 15 -12.41 -29.64 -20.10
CA PHE A 15 -12.83 -30.97 -19.67
C PHE A 15 -12.37 -31.97 -20.73
N ARG A 16 -11.48 -32.90 -20.37
CA ARG A 16 -11.15 -34.09 -21.16
C ARG A 16 -11.98 -35.26 -20.65
N ASN A 17 -12.76 -35.88 -21.54
CA ASN A 17 -13.41 -37.17 -21.34
C ASN A 17 -12.37 -38.31 -21.34
N PRO A 18 -12.51 -39.36 -20.52
CA PRO A 18 -11.76 -40.60 -20.64
C PRO A 18 -12.56 -41.66 -21.43
N LYS A 19 -11.90 -42.38 -22.34
CA LYS A 19 -12.36 -43.68 -22.85
C LYS A 19 -11.21 -44.68 -22.91
N ASP A 20 -11.56 -45.84 -22.39
CA ASP A 20 -11.10 -47.21 -22.61
C ASP A 20 -10.08 -47.90 -21.69
N PRO A 21 -10.34 -49.19 -21.35
CA PRO A 21 -9.73 -49.91 -20.23
C PRO A 21 -8.86 -51.10 -20.66
N LEU A 22 -7.77 -51.40 -19.94
CA LEU A 22 -7.07 -52.69 -20.07
C LEU A 22 -6.55 -53.21 -18.71
N PHE A 23 -7.21 -54.29 -18.27
CA PHE A 23 -6.73 -55.49 -17.57
C PHE A 23 -5.33 -55.52 -16.94
N ASN A 24 -5.24 -55.97 -15.66
CA ASN A 24 -4.62 -57.26 -15.28
C ASN A 24 -4.80 -57.62 -13.77
N PRO A 25 -4.49 -58.85 -13.27
CA PRO A 25 -5.50 -59.70 -12.64
C PRO A 25 -5.18 -60.20 -11.20
N ILE A 26 -6.21 -60.79 -10.57
CA ILE A 26 -6.26 -61.96 -9.66
C ILE A 26 -5.20 -62.04 -8.54
N TYR A 27 -5.63 -62.18 -7.28
CA TYR A 27 -5.22 -63.30 -6.40
C TYR A 27 -6.09 -63.45 -5.13
N LYS A 28 -6.74 -64.63 -5.06
CA LYS A 28 -6.92 -65.55 -3.91
C LYS A 28 -7.66 -65.10 -2.64
N THR A 29 -8.86 -65.68 -2.47
CA THR A 29 -9.41 -66.15 -1.19
C THR A 29 -8.69 -67.42 -0.70
N PRO A 30 -8.84 -67.79 0.59
CA PRO A 30 -9.45 -69.10 0.86
C PRO A 30 -10.36 -69.21 2.10
N TYR A 31 -11.51 -69.87 1.87
CA TYR A 31 -12.19 -70.94 2.65
C TYR A 31 -12.42 -70.86 4.18
N ARG A 32 -13.69 -71.09 4.58
CA ARG A 32 -14.23 -72.12 5.53
C ARG A 32 -15.57 -71.65 6.11
N VAL A 33 -16.64 -72.42 6.39
CA VAL A 33 -17.01 -73.84 6.33
C VAL A 33 -18.55 -73.88 6.17
N LEU A 34 -19.07 -74.84 5.40
CA LEU A 34 -20.49 -75.22 5.34
C LEU A 34 -20.90 -75.98 6.61
N ASN A 35 -22.04 -75.62 7.21
CA ASN A 35 -22.82 -76.53 8.05
C ASN A 35 -24.28 -76.57 7.57
N GLN A 36 -24.85 -77.78 7.54
CA GLN A 36 -26.04 -78.14 6.77
C GLN A 36 -27.35 -78.12 7.60
N LYS A 37 -28.41 -77.60 6.95
CA LYS A 37 -29.83 -78.05 6.90
C LYS A 37 -30.75 -77.78 8.13
N PRO A 38 -32.09 -77.64 7.95
CA PRO A 38 -32.90 -78.22 6.87
C PRO A 38 -33.84 -77.28 6.08
N PHE A 39 -34.36 -77.84 4.99
CA PHE A 39 -35.27 -77.26 4.02
C PHE A 39 -36.60 -76.81 4.63
N SER A 40 -36.98 -75.56 4.35
CA SER A 40 -38.38 -75.11 4.37
C SER A 40 -38.78 -74.74 2.94
N THR A 41 -39.88 -75.31 2.48
CA THR A 41 -40.47 -75.06 1.17
C THR A 41 -41.20 -73.72 1.18
N HIS A 42 -40.55 -72.67 0.72
CA HIS A 42 -41.23 -71.46 0.26
C HIS A 42 -40.76 -71.13 -1.16
N SER A 43 -41.72 -70.96 -2.07
CA SER A 43 -41.46 -70.55 -3.45
C SER A 43 -40.77 -69.18 -3.47
N SER A 44 -39.49 -69.13 -3.79
CA SER A 44 -38.79 -67.88 -4.05
C SER A 44 -39.25 -67.34 -5.39
N LYS A 45 -40.19 -66.38 -5.37
CA LYS A 45 -40.41 -65.47 -6.50
C LYS A 45 -39.10 -64.71 -6.75
N PHE A 46 -38.70 -64.58 -8.02
CA PHE A 46 -37.62 -63.68 -8.42
C PHE A 46 -37.88 -62.28 -7.85
N PRO A 47 -36.88 -61.54 -7.36
CA PRO A 47 -37.08 -60.14 -6.98
C PRO A 47 -37.52 -59.37 -8.23
N GLU A 48 -38.77 -58.93 -8.20
CA GLU A 48 -39.39 -58.10 -9.21
C GLU A 48 -38.59 -56.79 -9.26
N TYR A 49 -38.04 -56.47 -10.43
CA TYR A 49 -37.40 -55.18 -10.66
C TYR A 49 -38.51 -54.11 -10.58
N GLU A 50 -38.62 -53.45 -9.44
CA GLU A 50 -39.46 -52.26 -9.31
C GLU A 50 -38.83 -51.12 -10.10
N MET A 51 -39.44 -50.75 -11.22
CA MET A 51 -39.14 -49.48 -11.87
C MET A 51 -39.37 -48.35 -10.85
N PRO A 52 -38.38 -47.48 -10.59
CA PRO A 52 -38.60 -46.34 -9.71
C PRO A 52 -39.77 -45.53 -10.24
N THR A 53 -40.87 -45.53 -9.48
CA THR A 53 -42.10 -44.87 -9.90
C THR A 53 -41.88 -43.36 -9.77
N VAL A 54 -41.68 -42.68 -10.91
CA VAL A 54 -41.69 -41.22 -10.93
C VAL A 54 -43.14 -40.81 -10.66
N THR A 55 -43.44 -40.46 -9.41
CA THR A 55 -44.76 -40.01 -8.98
C THR A 55 -45.22 -38.86 -9.88
N TRP A 56 -46.42 -38.94 -10.45
CA TRP A 56 -47.00 -37.96 -11.37
C TRP A 56 -46.88 -36.50 -10.89
N GLY A 57 -46.91 -36.24 -9.58
CA GLY A 57 -46.68 -34.92 -9.00
C GLY A 57 -45.29 -34.32 -9.27
N VAL A 58 -44.24 -35.15 -9.39
CA VAL A 58 -42.88 -34.71 -9.73
C VAL A 58 -42.76 -34.34 -11.22
N VAL A 59 -43.50 -35.03 -12.09
CA VAL A 59 -43.56 -34.73 -13.53
C VAL A 59 -44.36 -33.45 -13.78
N GLN A 60 -45.50 -33.29 -13.10
CA GLN A 60 -46.33 -32.09 -13.16
C GLN A 60 -45.56 -30.83 -12.71
N GLY A 61 -44.88 -30.92 -11.55
CA GLY A 61 -44.07 -29.83 -11.03
C GLY A 61 -42.87 -29.46 -11.91
N ARG A 62 -42.30 -30.40 -12.67
CA ARG A 62 -41.25 -30.09 -13.67
C ARG A 62 -41.80 -29.33 -14.87
N LYS A 63 -42.99 -29.71 -15.36
CA LYS A 63 -43.65 -29.03 -16.48
C LYS A 63 -44.07 -27.60 -16.10
N GLU A 64 -44.64 -27.41 -14.92
CA GLU A 64 -45.02 -26.09 -14.40
C GLU A 64 -43.80 -25.17 -14.22
N LYS A 65 -42.69 -25.69 -13.68
CA LYS A 65 -41.43 -24.94 -13.57
C LYS A 65 -40.88 -24.48 -14.92
N LEU A 66 -40.97 -25.32 -15.96
CA LEU A 66 -40.55 -24.95 -17.31
C LEU A 66 -41.43 -23.83 -17.89
N VAL A 67 -42.75 -23.90 -17.69
CA VAL A 67 -43.69 -22.86 -18.14
C VAL A 67 -43.42 -21.54 -17.43
N SER A 68 -43.33 -21.53 -16.09
CA SER A 68 -43.01 -20.33 -15.32
C SER A 68 -41.68 -19.69 -15.75
N ARG A 69 -40.68 -20.51 -16.05
CA ARG A 69 -39.37 -20.06 -16.51
C ARG A 69 -39.46 -19.31 -17.84
N VAL A 70 -40.18 -19.85 -18.83
CA VAL A 70 -40.36 -19.19 -20.14
C VAL A 70 -41.06 -17.84 -19.96
N ILE A 71 -42.14 -17.79 -19.18
CA ILE A 71 -42.89 -16.56 -18.91
C ILE A 71 -41.99 -15.50 -18.24
N ILE A 72 -41.17 -15.90 -17.27
CA ILE A 72 -40.22 -15.00 -16.60
C ILE A 72 -39.14 -14.54 -17.57
N SER A 73 -38.59 -15.42 -18.40
CA SER A 73 -37.60 -15.06 -19.41
C SER A 73 -38.15 -14.05 -20.42
N ASP A 74 -39.41 -14.19 -20.83
CA ASP A 74 -40.05 -13.24 -21.74
C ASP A 74 -40.30 -11.89 -21.06
N TYR A 75 -40.75 -11.89 -19.79
CA TYR A 75 -40.83 -10.66 -19.00
C TYR A 75 -39.46 -9.95 -18.93
N LEU A 76 -38.39 -10.66 -18.57
CA LEU A 76 -37.04 -10.10 -18.48
C LEU A 76 -36.59 -9.49 -19.82
N LYS A 77 -36.88 -10.15 -20.96
CA LYS A 77 -36.59 -9.59 -22.28
C LYS A 77 -37.35 -8.30 -22.56
N THR A 78 -38.63 -8.18 -22.13
CA THR A 78 -39.41 -6.95 -22.38
C THR A 78 -38.85 -5.72 -21.67
N ILE A 79 -38.15 -5.92 -20.55
CA ILE A 79 -37.47 -4.85 -19.80
C ILE A 79 -35.98 -4.71 -20.16
N GLY A 80 -35.49 -5.45 -21.16
CA GLY A 80 -34.11 -5.36 -21.67
C GLY A 80 -33.08 -6.23 -20.94
N ILE A 81 -33.50 -7.18 -20.10
CA ILE A 81 -32.61 -8.12 -19.41
C ILE A 81 -32.42 -9.40 -20.25
N ILE A 82 -31.18 -9.84 -20.40
CA ILE A 82 -30.79 -11.00 -21.22
C ILE A 82 -30.76 -12.27 -20.35
N PRO A 83 -31.67 -13.25 -20.55
CA PRO A 83 -31.82 -14.37 -19.62
C PRO A 83 -30.92 -15.58 -19.89
N HIS A 84 -30.03 -15.55 -20.91
CA HIS A 84 -29.24 -16.73 -21.32
C HIS A 84 -28.34 -17.28 -20.21
N GLU A 85 -27.75 -16.41 -19.39
CA GLU A 85 -26.88 -16.83 -18.28
C GLU A 85 -27.67 -17.31 -17.04
N LEU A 86 -29.01 -17.18 -17.07
CA LEU A 86 -29.87 -17.66 -16.00
C LEU A 86 -30.30 -19.13 -16.19
N GLU A 87 -29.90 -19.76 -17.30
CA GLU A 87 -30.35 -21.11 -17.73
C GLU A 87 -30.09 -22.23 -16.71
N GLU A 88 -29.07 -22.09 -15.87
CA GLU A 88 -28.75 -23.06 -14.82
C GLU A 88 -29.28 -22.66 -13.43
N LEU A 89 -29.87 -21.46 -13.31
CA LEU A 89 -30.33 -20.91 -12.04
C LEU A 89 -31.79 -21.24 -11.76
N GLU A 90 -32.11 -21.52 -10.50
CA GLU A 90 -33.49 -21.63 -10.05
C GLU A 90 -34.15 -20.23 -10.00
N LEU A 91 -35.04 -19.99 -10.96
CA LEU A 91 -35.84 -18.77 -11.01
C LEU A 91 -37.06 -18.87 -10.08
N PRO A 92 -37.61 -17.74 -9.62
CA PRO A 92 -38.85 -17.72 -8.84
C PRO A 92 -40.01 -18.35 -9.63
N SER A 93 -41.09 -18.71 -8.92
CA SER A 93 -42.23 -19.41 -9.52
C SER A 93 -43.17 -18.50 -10.33
N THR A 94 -43.13 -17.18 -10.11
CA THR A 94 -44.03 -16.22 -10.77
C THR A 94 -43.30 -14.95 -11.23
N VAL A 95 -43.92 -14.24 -12.19
CA VAL A 95 -43.38 -12.99 -12.76
C VAL A 95 -43.40 -11.87 -11.72
N GLU A 96 -44.40 -11.83 -10.84
CA GLU A 96 -44.54 -10.81 -9.80
C GLU A 96 -43.34 -10.84 -8.84
N VAL A 97 -42.87 -12.03 -8.47
CA VAL A 97 -41.68 -12.18 -7.62
C VAL A 97 -40.42 -11.74 -8.36
N MET A 98 -40.32 -12.02 -9.66
CA MET A 98 -39.18 -11.53 -10.45
C MET A 98 -39.22 -10.00 -10.59
N ARG A 99 -40.41 -9.43 -10.82
CA ARG A 99 -40.63 -7.99 -10.89
C ARG A 99 -40.24 -7.31 -9.58
N GLU A 100 -40.63 -7.86 -8.43
CA GLU A 100 -40.21 -7.38 -7.10
C GLU A 100 -38.68 -7.34 -6.97
N ARG A 101 -37.97 -8.36 -7.47
CA ARG A 101 -36.49 -8.40 -7.45
C ARG A 101 -35.88 -7.28 -8.29
N VAL A 102 -36.36 -7.13 -9.53
CA VAL A 102 -35.89 -6.08 -10.46
C VAL A 102 -36.15 -4.69 -9.89
N GLU A 103 -37.38 -4.42 -9.44
CA GLU A 103 -37.77 -3.13 -8.87
C GLU A 103 -36.97 -2.80 -7.60
N PHE A 104 -36.67 -3.81 -6.77
CA PHE A 104 -35.83 -3.62 -5.59
C PHE A 104 -34.39 -3.24 -5.97
N LEU A 105 -33.79 -3.95 -6.93
CA LEU A 105 -32.44 -3.65 -7.43
C LEU A 105 -32.38 -2.24 -8.04
N GLN A 106 -33.40 -1.84 -8.81
CA GLN A 106 -33.53 -0.48 -9.33
C GLN A 106 -33.64 0.56 -8.22
N LYS A 107 -34.44 0.28 -7.18
CA LYS A 107 -34.62 1.18 -6.03
C LYS A 107 -33.33 1.43 -5.25
N ILE A 108 -32.42 0.45 -5.19
CA ILE A 108 -31.10 0.64 -4.55
C ILE A 108 -30.06 1.26 -5.50
N GLY A 109 -30.42 1.53 -6.75
CA GLY A 109 -29.61 2.29 -7.71
C GLY A 109 -28.95 1.47 -8.82
N LEU A 110 -29.32 0.19 -9.01
CA LEU A 110 -28.83 -0.61 -10.14
C LEU A 110 -29.67 -0.40 -11.40
N THR A 111 -29.00 -0.31 -12.53
CA THR A 111 -29.62 -0.21 -13.86
C THR A 111 -29.85 -1.59 -14.48
N VAL A 112 -30.62 -1.63 -15.57
CA VAL A 112 -30.77 -2.84 -16.41
C VAL A 112 -29.42 -3.32 -16.93
N ASP A 113 -28.54 -2.39 -17.30
CA ASP A 113 -27.19 -2.73 -17.77
C ASP A 113 -26.37 -3.40 -16.68
N ASP A 114 -26.43 -2.90 -15.43
CA ASP A 114 -25.75 -3.53 -14.29
C ASP A 114 -26.26 -4.96 -14.03
N MET A 115 -27.58 -5.18 -14.20
CA MET A 115 -28.18 -6.51 -14.10
C MET A 115 -27.75 -7.43 -15.24
N ASN A 116 -27.53 -6.88 -16.45
CA ASN A 116 -26.99 -7.64 -17.58
C ASN A 116 -25.49 -7.95 -17.43
N GLU A 117 -24.72 -7.09 -16.76
CA GLU A 117 -23.31 -7.36 -16.43
C GLU A 117 -23.14 -8.50 -15.42
N TYR A 118 -24.12 -8.71 -14.53
CA TYR A 118 -24.15 -9.86 -13.63
C TYR A 118 -25.57 -10.40 -13.40
N PRO A 119 -26.12 -11.20 -14.35
CA PRO A 119 -27.51 -11.66 -14.28
C PRO A 119 -27.82 -12.52 -13.05
N LEU A 120 -26.82 -13.23 -12.52
CA LEU A 120 -26.99 -14.14 -11.38
C LEU A 120 -27.59 -13.47 -10.14
N MET A 121 -27.41 -12.16 -9.95
CA MET A 121 -28.04 -11.43 -8.84
C MET A 121 -29.57 -11.51 -8.86
N LEU A 122 -30.19 -11.72 -10.03
CA LEU A 122 -31.64 -11.90 -10.17
C LEU A 122 -32.12 -13.23 -9.59
N GLY A 123 -31.22 -14.18 -9.35
CA GLY A 123 -31.51 -15.40 -8.60
C GLY A 123 -31.67 -15.18 -7.10
N CYS A 124 -31.11 -14.10 -6.56
CA CYS A 124 -31.15 -13.82 -5.13
C CYS A 124 -32.56 -13.43 -4.67
N SER A 125 -33.02 -14.02 -3.58
CA SER A 125 -34.27 -13.62 -2.94
C SER A 125 -34.10 -12.27 -2.26
N VAL A 126 -35.02 -11.32 -2.51
CA VAL A 126 -35.02 -10.01 -1.84
C VAL A 126 -34.98 -10.18 -0.32
N ARG A 127 -35.83 -11.05 0.24
CA ARG A 127 -35.98 -11.21 1.69
C ARG A 127 -34.93 -12.11 2.33
N LYS A 128 -34.51 -13.18 1.64
CA LYS A 128 -33.58 -14.18 2.21
C LYS A 128 -32.11 -13.88 1.95
N ASN A 129 -31.79 -13.11 0.89
CA ASN A 129 -30.42 -12.84 0.47
C ASN A 129 -30.12 -11.35 0.49
N ILE A 130 -30.82 -10.56 -0.35
CA ILE A 130 -30.45 -9.16 -0.62
C ILE A 130 -30.59 -8.29 0.64
N ILE A 131 -31.77 -8.27 1.27
CA ILE A 131 -32.00 -7.45 2.48
C ILE A 131 -31.01 -7.81 3.60
N PRO A 132 -30.82 -9.09 4.00
CA PRO A 132 -29.84 -9.44 5.02
C PRO A 132 -28.41 -8.95 4.72
N VAL A 133 -27.95 -9.11 3.49
CA VAL A 133 -26.61 -8.64 3.07
C VAL A 133 -26.52 -7.12 3.17
N LEU A 134 -27.48 -6.39 2.59
CA LEU A 134 -27.49 -4.93 2.61
C LEU A 134 -27.58 -4.36 4.03
N THR A 135 -28.45 -4.92 4.88
CA THR A 135 -28.58 -4.51 6.28
C THR A 135 -27.29 -4.78 7.05
N TYR A 136 -26.59 -5.87 6.77
CA TYR A 136 -25.31 -6.16 7.39
C TYR A 136 -24.21 -5.20 6.92
N LEU A 137 -24.13 -4.91 5.61
CA LEU A 137 -23.20 -3.93 5.05
C LEU A 137 -23.42 -2.54 5.66
N GLU A 138 -24.67 -2.12 5.83
CA GLU A 138 -25.02 -0.87 6.51
C GLU A 138 -24.56 -0.88 7.98
N LYS A 139 -24.78 -1.99 8.70
CA LYS A 139 -24.35 -2.17 10.09
C LYS A 139 -22.84 -2.07 10.29
N ILE A 140 -22.03 -2.50 9.32
CA ILE A 140 -20.56 -2.44 9.39
C ILE A 140 -19.98 -1.11 8.89
N GLY A 141 -20.84 -0.15 8.53
CA GLY A 141 -20.43 1.23 8.25
C GLY A 141 -20.52 1.66 6.78
N LEU A 142 -21.06 0.84 5.87
CA LEU A 142 -21.34 1.31 4.51
C LEU A 142 -22.56 2.23 4.54
N GLN A 143 -22.43 3.42 3.97
CA GLN A 143 -23.56 4.34 3.88
C GLN A 143 -24.65 3.78 2.98
N ARG A 144 -25.92 3.95 3.36
CA ARG A 144 -27.07 3.47 2.60
C ARG A 144 -27.09 3.95 1.14
N SER A 145 -26.63 5.19 0.89
CA SER A 145 -26.49 5.78 -0.45
C SER A 145 -25.43 5.11 -1.31
N LYS A 146 -24.51 4.35 -0.71
CA LYS A 146 -23.39 3.65 -1.36
C LYS A 146 -23.63 2.17 -1.57
N LEU A 147 -24.71 1.61 -1.03
CA LEU A 147 -25.02 0.19 -1.15
C LEU A 147 -25.21 -0.25 -2.61
N GLY A 148 -25.94 0.52 -3.42
CA GLY A 148 -26.09 0.22 -4.85
C GLY A 148 -24.77 0.20 -5.61
N GLU A 149 -23.92 1.21 -5.35
CA GLU A 149 -22.57 1.29 -5.92
C GLU A 149 -21.72 0.09 -5.51
N PHE A 150 -21.79 -0.33 -4.24
CA PHE A 150 -21.07 -1.51 -3.75
C PHE A 150 -21.53 -2.80 -4.45
N ILE A 151 -22.85 -3.02 -4.57
CA ILE A 151 -23.39 -4.20 -5.26
C ILE A 151 -23.01 -4.17 -6.74
N LYS A 152 -23.00 -3.01 -7.39
CA LYS A 152 -22.52 -2.88 -8.77
C LYS A 152 -21.06 -3.32 -8.91
N ILE A 153 -20.19 -2.95 -7.96
CA ILE A 153 -18.77 -3.31 -8.00
C ILE A 153 -18.56 -4.80 -7.68
N TYR A 154 -19.34 -5.36 -6.74
CA TYR A 154 -19.15 -6.71 -6.23
C TYR A 154 -20.48 -7.45 -5.98
N PRO A 155 -21.23 -7.78 -7.05
CA PRO A 155 -22.58 -8.33 -6.94
C PRO A 155 -22.62 -9.74 -6.33
N GLN A 156 -21.52 -10.49 -6.42
CA GLN A 156 -21.39 -11.84 -5.85
C GLN A 156 -21.62 -11.87 -4.33
N CYS A 157 -21.45 -10.75 -3.60
CA CYS A 157 -21.78 -10.72 -2.17
C CYS A 157 -23.26 -10.97 -1.86
N LEU A 158 -24.16 -10.83 -2.84
CA LEU A 158 -25.58 -11.15 -2.65
C LEU A 158 -25.83 -12.66 -2.51
N HIS A 159 -24.92 -13.49 -3.01
CA HIS A 159 -25.02 -14.95 -2.93
C HIS A 159 -24.42 -15.52 -1.65
N THR A 160 -23.68 -14.71 -0.88
CA THR A 160 -22.96 -15.20 0.29
C THR A 160 -23.81 -15.18 1.55
N SER A 161 -23.48 -16.08 2.47
CA SER A 161 -24.09 -16.10 3.80
C SER A 161 -23.48 -15.00 4.67
N VAL A 162 -24.33 -14.12 5.21
CA VAL A 162 -23.90 -13.09 6.15
C VAL A 162 -23.16 -13.69 7.35
N VAL A 163 -23.69 -14.77 7.91
CA VAL A 163 -23.16 -15.37 9.16
C VAL A 163 -21.90 -16.19 8.91
N VAL A 164 -21.87 -16.96 7.81
CA VAL A 164 -20.81 -17.93 7.55
C VAL A 164 -19.64 -17.32 6.77
N GLU A 165 -19.89 -16.32 5.93
CA GLU A 165 -18.88 -15.77 5.02
C GLU A 165 -18.55 -14.31 5.35
N LEU A 166 -19.55 -13.43 5.43
CA LEU A 166 -19.27 -12.00 5.64
C LEU A 166 -18.76 -11.69 7.04
N VAL A 167 -19.46 -12.16 8.09
CA VAL A 167 -19.11 -11.89 9.49
C VAL A 167 -17.67 -12.31 9.84
N PRO A 168 -17.19 -13.50 9.44
CA PRO A 168 -15.80 -13.89 9.69
C PRO A 168 -14.77 -12.98 9.04
N VAL A 169 -15.00 -12.50 7.80
CA VAL A 169 -14.10 -11.53 7.15
C VAL A 169 -14.05 -10.22 7.93
N ILE A 170 -15.19 -9.72 8.41
CA ILE A 170 -15.20 -8.49 9.22
C ILE A 170 -14.50 -8.69 10.55
N LYS A 171 -14.69 -9.84 11.21
CA LYS A 171 -13.96 -10.18 12.44
C LYS A 171 -12.46 -10.27 12.20
N PHE A 172 -12.03 -10.84 11.08
CA PHE A 172 -10.63 -10.91 10.70
C PHE A 172 -10.04 -9.51 10.51
N LEU A 173 -10.69 -8.63 9.73
CA LEU A 173 -10.24 -7.24 9.56
C LEU A 173 -10.15 -6.50 10.90
N ARG A 174 -11.12 -6.70 11.80
CA ARG A 174 -11.09 -6.14 13.16
C ARG A 174 -9.94 -6.71 14.00
N GLY A 175 -9.60 -7.99 13.80
CA GLY A 175 -8.45 -8.65 14.45
C GLY A 175 -7.09 -8.20 13.89
N LEU A 176 -7.06 -7.56 12.73
CA LEU A 176 -5.89 -6.86 12.19
C LEU A 176 -5.80 -5.39 12.67
N ASP A 177 -6.58 -4.99 13.68
CA ASP A 177 -6.69 -3.62 14.17
C ASP A 177 -7.22 -2.58 13.16
N VAL A 178 -8.01 -3.01 12.15
CA VAL A 178 -8.76 -2.05 11.32
C VAL A 178 -9.89 -1.44 12.13
N GLU A 179 -9.97 -0.11 12.20
CA GLU A 179 -10.99 0.58 12.97
C GLU A 179 -12.42 0.30 12.45
N LYS A 180 -13.40 0.23 13.35
CA LYS A 180 -14.79 -0.15 13.01
C LYS A 180 -15.39 0.81 11.98
N GLN A 181 -15.06 2.09 12.11
CA GLN A 181 -15.49 3.16 11.20
C GLN A 181 -14.85 3.05 9.81
N ASP A 182 -13.66 2.45 9.71
CA ASP A 182 -12.91 2.32 8.46
C ASP A 182 -13.27 1.05 7.67
N ILE A 183 -13.93 0.06 8.28
CA ILE A 183 -14.32 -1.20 7.61
C ILE A 183 -15.11 -0.92 6.33
N GLY A 184 -16.11 -0.02 6.40
CA GLY A 184 -16.89 0.33 5.22
C GLY A 184 -16.06 0.97 4.12
N TYR A 185 -15.10 1.83 4.47
CA TYR A 185 -14.18 2.45 3.53
C TYR A 185 -13.24 1.41 2.88
N VAL A 186 -12.69 0.50 3.68
CA VAL A 186 -11.83 -0.60 3.21
C VAL A 186 -12.57 -1.49 2.21
N LEU A 187 -13.80 -1.89 2.53
CA LEU A 187 -14.60 -2.73 1.66
C LEU A 187 -14.99 -2.02 0.36
N MET A 188 -15.36 -0.73 0.41
CA MET A 188 -15.63 0.04 -0.82
C MET A 188 -14.39 0.11 -1.73
N LYS A 189 -13.19 0.11 -1.15
CA LYS A 189 -11.93 0.15 -1.89
C LYS A 189 -11.52 -1.19 -2.47
N TYR A 190 -11.79 -2.29 -1.75
CA TYR A 190 -11.46 -3.65 -2.19
C TYR A 190 -12.52 -4.68 -1.75
N PRO A 191 -13.69 -4.73 -2.41
CA PRO A 191 -14.78 -5.63 -2.05
C PRO A 191 -14.43 -7.12 -2.11
N GLU A 192 -13.46 -7.48 -2.96
CA GLU A 192 -13.00 -8.86 -3.17
C GLU A 192 -12.47 -9.52 -1.89
N LEU A 193 -12.12 -8.73 -0.87
CA LEU A 193 -11.82 -9.23 0.47
C LEU A 193 -12.91 -10.15 1.03
N LEU A 194 -14.18 -9.87 0.72
CA LEU A 194 -15.31 -10.70 1.16
C LEU A 194 -15.31 -12.11 0.56
N GLY A 195 -14.61 -12.32 -0.56
CA GLY A 195 -14.49 -13.62 -1.22
C GLY A 195 -13.22 -14.39 -0.87
N PHE A 196 -12.29 -13.80 -0.11
CA PHE A 196 -11.05 -14.48 0.24
C PHE A 196 -11.22 -15.44 1.42
N LYS A 197 -10.56 -16.59 1.32
CA LYS A 197 -10.40 -17.50 2.45
C LYS A 197 -9.53 -16.83 3.51
N LEU A 198 -10.02 -16.82 4.76
CA LEU A 198 -9.31 -16.25 5.91
C LEU A 198 -7.98 -16.99 6.14
N GLU A 199 -8.05 -18.31 6.18
CA GLU A 199 -6.90 -19.22 6.21
C GLU A 199 -6.38 -19.39 4.77
N GLY A 200 -5.59 -18.41 4.33
CA GLY A 200 -5.08 -18.37 2.97
C GLY A 200 -4.25 -17.11 2.72
N THR A 201 -4.46 -16.49 1.55
CA THR A 201 -3.66 -15.36 1.07
C THR A 201 -3.59 -14.22 2.10
N MET A 202 -4.72 -13.84 2.73
CA MET A 202 -4.74 -12.72 3.68
C MET A 202 -3.83 -12.96 4.89
N SER A 203 -3.97 -14.13 5.54
CA SER A 203 -3.15 -14.48 6.71
C SER A 203 -1.67 -14.64 6.34
N THR A 204 -1.36 -15.24 5.19
CA THR A 204 0.03 -15.40 4.73
C THR A 204 0.71 -14.07 4.42
N SER A 205 0.00 -13.13 3.80
CA SER A 205 0.51 -11.77 3.54
C SER A 205 0.81 -11.02 4.83
N VAL A 206 -0.10 -11.04 5.81
CA VAL A 206 0.11 -10.42 7.12
C VAL A 206 1.28 -11.07 7.85
N ALA A 207 1.32 -12.40 7.93
CA ALA A 207 2.39 -13.13 8.62
C ALA A 207 3.77 -12.83 8.00
N TYR A 208 3.86 -12.76 6.67
CA TYR A 208 5.09 -12.39 5.99
C TYR A 208 5.54 -10.96 6.32
N LEU A 209 4.62 -9.98 6.28
CA LEU A 209 4.94 -8.59 6.62
C LEU A 209 5.42 -8.46 8.07
N VAL A 210 4.77 -9.12 9.02
CA VAL A 210 5.23 -9.17 10.42
C VAL A 210 6.61 -9.82 10.51
N SER A 211 6.87 -10.90 9.76
CA SER A 211 8.16 -11.60 9.77
C SER A 211 9.34 -10.75 9.26
N ILE A 212 9.08 -9.74 8.41
CA ILE A 212 10.12 -8.81 7.93
C ILE A 212 10.29 -7.59 8.85
N GLY A 213 9.49 -7.50 9.91
CA GLY A 213 9.62 -6.48 10.96
C GLY A 213 8.54 -5.39 10.95
N VAL A 214 7.43 -5.56 10.20
CA VAL A 214 6.27 -4.66 10.31
C VAL A 214 5.64 -4.83 11.68
N ASN A 215 5.41 -3.73 12.38
CA ASN A 215 4.73 -3.75 13.66
C ASN A 215 3.28 -4.25 13.48
N PRO A 216 2.83 -5.29 14.23
CA PRO A 216 1.46 -5.78 14.16
C PRO A 216 0.39 -4.68 14.32
N ARG A 217 0.66 -3.65 15.15
CA ARG A 217 -0.26 -2.52 15.37
C ARG A 217 -0.39 -1.59 14.15
N ASP A 218 0.61 -1.56 13.27
CA ASP A 218 0.56 -0.77 12.04
C ASP A 218 -0.11 -1.53 10.88
N VAL A 219 -0.41 -2.84 11.02
CA VAL A 219 -1.09 -3.62 9.97
C VAL A 219 -2.49 -3.08 9.69
N GLY A 220 -3.27 -2.74 10.71
CA GLY A 220 -4.61 -2.14 10.54
C GLY A 220 -4.59 -0.86 9.72
N PRO A 221 -3.78 0.16 10.12
CA PRO A 221 -3.54 1.35 9.31
C PRO A 221 -3.06 1.06 7.88
N MET A 222 -2.19 0.06 7.69
CA MET A 222 -1.76 -0.36 6.35
C MET A 222 -2.93 -0.90 5.53
N VAL A 223 -3.83 -1.70 6.10
CA VAL A 223 -5.04 -2.22 5.42
C VAL A 223 -5.97 -1.06 5.05
N THR A 224 -6.17 -0.09 5.94
CA THR A 224 -6.97 1.11 5.63
C THR A 224 -6.36 1.89 4.46
N GLN A 225 -5.03 2.04 4.41
CA GLN A 225 -4.35 2.75 3.34
C GLN A 225 -4.35 1.98 2.01
N TYR A 226 -4.09 0.68 2.02
CA TYR A 226 -3.89 -0.15 0.83
C TYR A 226 -4.32 -1.61 1.07
N PRO A 227 -5.63 -1.93 1.03
CA PRO A 227 -6.13 -3.26 1.39
C PRO A 227 -5.73 -4.37 0.40
N TYR A 228 -5.29 -4.01 -0.81
CA TYR A 228 -4.96 -4.96 -1.87
C TYR A 228 -3.86 -5.95 -1.48
N PHE A 229 -2.95 -5.60 -0.56
CA PHE A 229 -1.89 -6.53 -0.15
C PHE A 229 -2.41 -7.80 0.53
N LEU A 230 -3.61 -7.77 1.10
CA LEU A 230 -4.26 -8.96 1.65
C LEU A 230 -4.64 -9.98 0.56
N GLY A 231 -4.86 -9.52 -0.68
CA GLY A 231 -5.12 -10.37 -1.84
C GLY A 231 -3.88 -10.75 -2.65
N MET A 232 -2.71 -10.19 -2.31
CA MET A 232 -1.47 -10.42 -3.06
C MET A 232 -0.80 -11.74 -2.65
N ARG A 233 -0.25 -12.47 -3.62
CA ARG A 233 0.52 -13.68 -3.34
C ARG A 233 1.91 -13.33 -2.81
N VAL A 234 2.24 -13.84 -1.63
CA VAL A 234 3.55 -13.59 -0.99
C VAL A 234 4.70 -14.04 -1.90
N GLY A 235 4.72 -15.30 -2.34
CA GLY A 235 5.86 -15.88 -3.05
C GLY A 235 6.16 -15.28 -4.41
N THR A 236 5.14 -14.75 -5.11
CA THR A 236 5.29 -14.24 -6.49
C THR A 236 5.28 -12.73 -6.60
N THR A 237 4.82 -12.02 -5.56
CA THR A 237 4.61 -10.56 -5.65
C THR A 237 5.30 -9.83 -4.50
N ILE A 238 4.90 -10.11 -3.25
CA ILE A 238 5.43 -9.35 -2.10
C ILE A 238 6.90 -9.70 -1.84
N LYS A 239 7.23 -10.99 -1.76
CA LYS A 239 8.57 -11.46 -1.42
C LYS A 239 9.64 -11.05 -2.44
N PRO A 240 9.43 -11.20 -3.78
CA PRO A 240 10.40 -10.73 -4.77
C PRO A 240 10.72 -9.24 -4.66
N LEU A 241 9.69 -8.40 -4.43
CA LEU A 241 9.88 -6.96 -4.24
C LEU A 241 10.74 -6.68 -3.00
N VAL A 242 10.41 -7.32 -1.87
CA VAL A 242 11.15 -7.16 -0.61
C VAL A 242 12.59 -7.63 -0.75
N ASP A 243 12.81 -8.81 -1.34
CA ASP A 243 14.14 -9.38 -1.55
C ASP A 243 14.99 -8.49 -2.46
N TYR A 244 14.40 -7.93 -3.52
CA TYR A 244 15.09 -6.99 -4.40
C TYR A 244 15.53 -5.73 -3.64
N LEU A 245 14.65 -5.10 -2.87
CA LEU A 245 15.00 -3.90 -2.10
C LEU A 245 16.08 -4.18 -1.04
N VAL A 246 16.01 -5.34 -0.39
CA VAL A 246 17.07 -5.79 0.54
C VAL A 246 18.39 -6.03 -0.20
N SER A 247 18.35 -6.58 -1.41
CA SER A 247 19.55 -6.81 -2.24
C SER A 247 20.25 -5.52 -2.68
N LEU A 248 19.55 -4.37 -2.67
CA LEU A 248 20.14 -3.06 -2.90
C LEU A 248 20.90 -2.52 -1.68
N GLY A 249 20.78 -3.17 -0.51
CA GLY A 249 21.40 -2.76 0.75
C GLY A 249 20.43 -2.12 1.75
N LEU A 250 19.11 -2.13 1.47
CA LEU A 250 18.10 -1.57 2.37
C LEU A 250 17.85 -2.51 3.57
N PRO A 251 18.07 -2.07 4.82
CA PRO A 251 17.83 -2.91 5.98
C PRO A 251 16.35 -3.27 6.12
N LYS A 252 16.04 -4.54 6.43
CA LYS A 252 14.65 -5.03 6.58
C LYS A 252 13.81 -4.19 7.54
N LYS A 253 14.38 -3.75 8.67
CA LYS A 253 13.69 -2.88 9.65
C LYS A 253 13.32 -1.51 9.09
N ILE A 254 14.17 -0.93 8.22
CA ILE A 254 13.87 0.34 7.55
C ILE A 254 12.80 0.13 6.48
N LEU A 255 12.91 -0.96 5.71
CA LEU A 255 11.89 -1.34 4.73
C LEU A 255 10.52 -1.56 5.40
N ALA A 256 10.46 -2.27 6.53
CA ALA A 256 9.24 -2.45 7.30
C ALA A 256 8.61 -1.11 7.69
N ARG A 257 9.38 -0.18 8.28
CA ARG A 257 8.92 1.18 8.61
C ARG A 257 8.45 1.97 7.39
N MET A 258 9.08 1.80 6.23
CA MET A 258 8.63 2.40 4.99
C MET A 258 7.25 1.86 4.58
N LEU A 259 7.04 0.55 4.68
CA LEU A 259 5.77 -0.10 4.34
C LEU A 259 4.65 0.27 5.31
N GLU A 260 4.95 0.36 6.62
CA GLU A 260 4.00 0.82 7.66
C GLU A 260 3.38 2.18 7.31
N LYS A 261 4.18 3.11 6.79
CA LYS A 261 3.69 4.45 6.42
C LYS A 261 3.15 4.52 4.99
N ARG A 262 3.52 3.58 4.12
CA ARG A 262 3.29 3.62 2.67
C ARG A 262 3.04 2.22 2.11
N ALA A 263 1.96 1.59 2.52
CA ALA A 263 1.59 0.25 2.11
C ALA A 263 1.39 0.11 0.59
N TYR A 264 1.04 1.21 -0.10
CA TYR A 264 0.90 1.23 -1.57
C TYR A 264 2.18 0.89 -2.33
N LEU A 265 3.36 0.97 -1.69
CA LEU A 265 4.64 0.56 -2.30
C LEU A 265 4.63 -0.93 -2.68
N LEU A 266 3.87 -1.76 -1.95
CA LEU A 266 3.69 -3.18 -2.29
C LEU A 266 3.00 -3.36 -3.65
N GLY A 267 2.20 -2.38 -4.07
CA GLY A 267 1.48 -2.40 -5.34
C GLY A 267 2.32 -2.08 -6.57
N TYR A 268 3.60 -1.70 -6.39
CA TYR A 268 4.48 -1.44 -7.53
C TYR A 268 4.93 -2.74 -8.19
N ASP A 269 4.89 -2.75 -9.52
CA ASP A 269 5.41 -3.85 -10.30
C ASP A 269 6.95 -3.86 -10.25
N LEU A 270 7.52 -5.02 -9.91
CA LEU A 270 8.96 -5.15 -9.73
C LEU A 270 9.74 -4.95 -11.03
N GLU A 271 9.27 -5.56 -12.12
CA GLU A 271 9.99 -5.60 -13.40
C GLU A 271 9.69 -4.37 -14.26
N GLU A 272 8.44 -3.91 -14.27
CA GLU A 272 7.99 -2.81 -15.14
C GLU A 272 8.18 -1.44 -14.51
N THR A 273 8.29 -1.36 -13.17
CA THR A 273 8.35 -0.06 -12.46
C THR A 273 9.59 0.08 -11.58
N VAL A 274 9.78 -0.81 -10.61
CA VAL A 274 10.82 -0.64 -9.57
C VAL A 274 12.23 -0.79 -10.15
N LYS A 275 12.53 -1.87 -10.86
CA LYS A 275 13.85 -2.10 -11.48
C LYS A 275 14.22 -1.02 -12.50
N PRO A 276 13.34 -0.63 -13.45
CA PRO A 276 13.61 0.47 -14.38
C PRO A 276 13.92 1.79 -13.66
N ASN A 277 13.22 2.11 -12.59
CA ASN A 277 13.47 3.32 -11.83
C ASN A 277 14.80 3.27 -11.06
N VAL A 278 15.17 2.13 -10.49
CA VAL A 278 16.51 1.95 -9.88
C VAL A 278 17.62 2.05 -10.92
N ASN A 279 17.48 1.41 -12.08
CA ASN A 279 18.43 1.53 -13.18
C ASN A 279 18.52 2.97 -13.71
N CYS A 280 17.39 3.68 -13.73
CA CYS A 280 17.35 5.08 -14.08
C CYS A 280 18.22 5.91 -13.11
N LEU A 281 18.08 5.73 -11.79
CA LEU A 281 18.92 6.42 -10.81
C LEU A 281 20.42 6.18 -11.06
N LEU A 282 20.83 4.93 -11.30
CA LEU A 282 22.21 4.57 -11.62
C LEU A 282 22.70 5.25 -12.92
N SER A 283 21.86 5.26 -13.96
CA SER A 283 22.20 5.90 -15.26
C SER A 283 22.39 7.43 -15.17
N PHE A 284 21.82 8.06 -14.13
CA PHE A 284 22.00 9.49 -13.84
C PHE A 284 23.19 9.78 -12.91
N GLY A 285 24.03 8.78 -12.62
CA GLY A 285 25.28 8.94 -11.88
C GLY A 285 25.16 8.76 -10.36
N LEU A 286 24.02 8.30 -9.85
CA LEU A 286 23.90 7.98 -8.42
C LEU A 286 24.75 6.75 -8.11
N ARG A 287 25.44 6.80 -6.96
CA ARG A 287 26.28 5.69 -6.52
C ARG A 287 25.42 4.56 -5.95
N LYS A 288 25.89 3.32 -6.13
CA LYS A 288 25.13 2.13 -5.71
C LYS A 288 24.96 2.06 -4.19
N ASP A 289 25.97 2.50 -3.44
CA ASP A 289 25.97 2.55 -1.96
C ASP A 289 25.00 3.58 -1.39
N THR A 290 24.62 4.62 -2.15
CA THR A 290 23.68 5.65 -1.69
C THR A 290 22.22 5.32 -1.98
N LEU A 291 21.95 4.37 -2.89
CA LEU A 291 20.60 3.95 -3.26
C LEU A 291 19.70 3.58 -2.06
N PRO A 292 20.15 2.79 -1.05
CA PRO A 292 19.32 2.50 0.12
C PRO A 292 18.86 3.75 0.85
N SER A 293 19.76 4.73 1.02
CA SER A 293 19.45 5.98 1.71
C SER A 293 18.46 6.83 0.91
N VAL A 294 18.67 6.95 -0.41
CA VAL A 294 17.76 7.66 -1.33
C VAL A 294 16.34 7.06 -1.29
N ILE A 295 16.26 5.72 -1.37
CA ILE A 295 14.99 4.99 -1.34
C ILE A 295 14.33 5.12 0.04
N ALA A 296 15.08 5.05 1.14
CA ALA A 296 14.55 5.21 2.49
C ALA A 296 14.00 6.62 2.76
N GLN A 297 14.69 7.65 2.28
CA GLN A 297 14.28 9.05 2.45
C GLN A 297 13.07 9.42 1.58
N PHE A 298 12.97 8.87 0.36
CA PHE A 298 11.90 9.18 -0.58
C PHE A 298 11.35 7.93 -1.31
N PRO A 299 10.69 7.00 -0.60
CA PRO A 299 10.23 5.73 -1.17
C PRO A 299 9.39 5.81 -2.45
N GLN A 300 8.62 6.89 -2.63
CA GLN A 300 7.79 7.07 -3.82
C GLN A 300 8.63 7.21 -5.11
N ILE A 301 9.93 7.48 -5.01
CA ILE A 301 10.85 7.55 -6.16
C ILE A 301 10.80 6.28 -7.02
N LEU A 302 10.51 5.14 -6.40
CA LEU A 302 10.40 3.85 -7.05
C LEU A 302 9.22 3.73 -8.02
N GLY A 303 8.19 4.58 -7.89
CA GLY A 303 6.97 4.55 -8.72
C GLY A 303 6.74 5.80 -9.57
N LEU A 304 7.66 6.78 -9.55
CA LEU A 304 7.53 7.98 -10.36
C LEU A 304 7.83 7.71 -11.84
N PRO A 305 7.35 8.55 -12.77
CA PRO A 305 7.85 8.60 -14.15
C PRO A 305 9.26 9.21 -14.16
N LEU A 306 10.21 8.47 -13.59
CA LEU A 306 11.45 8.99 -13.05
C LEU A 306 12.39 9.51 -14.14
N LYS A 307 12.49 8.79 -15.26
CA LYS A 307 13.33 9.17 -16.40
C LYS A 307 13.02 10.58 -16.91
N ALA A 308 11.75 10.87 -17.18
CA ALA A 308 11.33 12.19 -17.68
C ALA A 308 11.58 13.30 -16.64
N LYS A 309 11.29 13.03 -15.36
CA LYS A 309 11.52 13.98 -14.27
C LYS A 309 13.00 14.29 -14.08
N LEU A 310 13.86 13.26 -14.04
CA LEU A 310 15.30 13.43 -13.90
C LEU A 310 15.91 14.16 -15.09
N SER A 311 15.56 13.81 -16.33
CA SER A 311 16.07 14.51 -17.52
C SER A 311 15.70 16.00 -17.49
N SER A 312 14.45 16.32 -17.18
CA SER A 312 13.98 17.71 -17.12
C SER A 312 14.67 18.50 -16.01
N GLN A 313 14.82 17.91 -14.82
CA GLN A 313 15.48 18.56 -13.69
C GLN A 313 16.97 18.73 -13.91
N GLN A 314 17.67 17.69 -14.39
CA GLN A 314 19.10 17.78 -14.69
C GLN A 314 19.39 18.88 -15.72
N TYR A 315 18.58 18.95 -16.78
CA TYR A 315 18.70 20.02 -17.78
C TYR A 315 18.50 21.41 -17.18
N PHE A 316 17.49 21.57 -16.32
CA PHE A 316 17.25 22.83 -15.61
C PHE A 316 18.43 23.21 -14.69
N PHE A 317 18.93 22.29 -13.87
CA PHE A 317 20.08 22.51 -12.98
C PHE A 317 21.34 22.88 -13.76
N ASN A 318 21.58 22.22 -14.89
CA ASN A 318 22.71 22.53 -15.75
C ASN A 318 22.60 23.92 -16.40
N LEU A 319 21.44 24.21 -17.00
CA LEU A 319 21.25 25.46 -17.73
C LEU A 319 21.24 26.68 -16.81
N LYS A 320 20.43 26.62 -15.74
CA LYS A 320 20.14 27.76 -14.86
C LYS A 320 21.10 27.88 -13.68
N LEU A 321 21.53 26.77 -13.09
CA LEU A 321 22.37 26.76 -11.89
C LEU A 321 23.83 26.43 -12.18
N LYS A 322 24.17 26.06 -13.43
CA LYS A 322 25.52 25.63 -13.83
C LYS A 322 26.03 24.43 -13.02
N ILE A 323 25.11 23.59 -12.54
CA ILE A 323 25.43 22.33 -11.87
C ILE A 323 25.57 21.24 -12.93
N ASP A 324 26.71 20.57 -12.94
CA ASP A 324 27.00 19.47 -13.85
C ASP A 324 26.21 18.19 -13.48
N PRO A 325 26.15 17.18 -14.37
CA PRO A 325 25.48 15.91 -14.08
C PRO A 325 25.90 15.25 -12.76
N ASP A 326 27.20 15.26 -12.44
CA ASP A 326 27.73 14.65 -11.21
C ASP A 326 27.32 15.44 -9.95
N GLY A 327 27.35 16.77 -10.02
CA GLY A 327 26.82 17.64 -8.96
C GLY A 327 25.32 17.42 -8.75
N PHE A 328 24.56 17.26 -9.83
CA PHE A 328 23.13 16.95 -9.74
C PHE A 328 22.87 15.59 -9.09
N ALA A 329 23.65 14.57 -9.42
CA ALA A 329 23.57 13.26 -8.76
C ALA A 329 23.79 13.40 -7.24
N ARG A 330 24.84 14.12 -6.81
CA ARG A 330 25.12 14.39 -5.38
C ARG A 330 23.98 15.15 -4.68
N VAL A 331 23.31 16.06 -5.39
CA VAL A 331 22.12 16.76 -4.88
C VAL A 331 20.98 15.78 -4.62
N ILE A 332 20.71 14.84 -5.54
CA ILE A 332 19.68 13.81 -5.36
C ILE A 332 20.04 12.86 -4.22
N GLU A 333 21.30 12.45 -4.09
CA GLU A 333 21.76 11.56 -3.00
C GLU A 333 21.44 12.14 -1.61
N LYS A 334 21.53 13.47 -1.47
CA LYS A 334 21.26 14.20 -0.23
C LYS A 334 19.81 14.63 -0.05
N MET A 335 19.08 14.87 -1.15
CA MET A 335 17.69 15.32 -1.13
C MET A 335 16.93 14.78 -2.36
N PRO A 336 16.45 13.53 -2.32
CA PRO A 336 15.77 12.91 -3.46
C PRO A 336 14.48 13.63 -3.89
N GLN A 337 13.86 14.38 -2.98
CA GLN A 337 12.65 15.16 -3.22
C GLN A 337 12.86 16.24 -4.30
N ILE A 338 14.11 16.65 -4.56
CA ILE A 338 14.49 17.63 -5.58
C ILE A 338 13.92 17.29 -6.97
N VAL A 339 13.76 15.99 -7.26
CA VAL A 339 13.21 15.47 -8.52
C VAL A 339 11.76 15.93 -8.75
N SER A 340 11.02 16.26 -7.69
CA SER A 340 9.63 16.68 -7.75
C SER A 340 9.39 18.17 -7.44
N LEU A 341 10.44 18.93 -7.09
CA LEU A 341 10.29 20.36 -6.79
C LEU A 341 10.06 21.19 -8.06
N HIS A 342 9.15 22.16 -7.99
CA HIS A 342 8.91 23.07 -9.10
C HIS A 342 10.05 24.07 -9.27
N GLN A 343 10.39 24.39 -10.53
CA GLN A 343 11.49 25.33 -10.86
C GLN A 343 11.36 26.68 -10.16
N HIS A 344 10.14 27.24 -10.09
CA HIS A 344 9.91 28.54 -9.44
C HIS A 344 10.12 28.50 -7.91
N VAL A 345 9.98 27.33 -7.28
CA VAL A 345 10.30 27.16 -5.84
C VAL A 345 11.81 27.21 -5.67
N ILE A 346 12.54 26.49 -6.53
CA ILE A 346 14.01 26.42 -6.50
C ILE A 346 14.64 27.80 -6.80
N MET A 347 14.13 28.52 -7.79
CA MET A 347 14.73 29.79 -8.20
C MET A 347 14.57 30.92 -7.17
N LYS A 348 13.53 30.89 -6.33
CA LYS A 348 13.29 31.94 -5.31
C LYS A 348 14.47 32.10 -4.32
N PRO A 349 14.94 31.04 -3.64
CA PRO A 349 16.16 31.11 -2.82
C PRO A 349 17.42 31.45 -3.62
N VAL A 350 17.56 30.94 -4.84
CA VAL A 350 18.72 31.19 -5.71
C VAL A 350 18.83 32.67 -6.05
N GLU A 351 17.75 33.28 -6.54
CA GLU A 351 17.67 34.70 -6.88
C GLU A 351 17.90 35.59 -5.66
N PHE A 352 17.39 35.17 -4.49
CA PHE A 352 17.66 35.86 -3.23
C PHE A 352 19.17 35.89 -2.93
N LEU A 353 19.87 34.75 -2.98
CA LEU A 353 21.30 34.67 -2.68
C LEU A 353 22.14 35.43 -3.71
N VAL A 354 21.83 35.29 -5.00
CA VAL A 354 22.50 36.07 -6.06
C VAL A 354 22.29 37.57 -5.85
N GLY A 355 21.07 37.99 -5.48
CA GLY A 355 20.76 39.38 -5.12
C GLY A 355 21.45 39.88 -3.84
N ARG A 356 22.10 39.00 -3.07
CA ARG A 356 22.95 39.34 -1.90
C ARG A 356 24.44 39.41 -2.21
N GLY A 357 24.84 39.18 -3.46
CA GLY A 357 26.22 39.30 -3.92
C GLY A 357 26.97 37.97 -4.03
N PHE A 358 26.30 36.83 -3.76
CA PHE A 358 26.89 35.52 -4.06
C PHE A 358 26.92 35.28 -5.57
N SER A 359 28.05 34.81 -6.09
CA SER A 359 28.13 34.43 -7.50
C SER A 359 27.25 33.20 -7.79
N THR A 360 26.76 33.06 -9.02
CA THR A 360 26.00 31.86 -9.42
C THR A 360 26.79 30.57 -9.19
N ALA A 361 28.12 30.60 -9.38
CA ALA A 361 29.00 29.47 -9.15
C ALA A 361 29.08 29.10 -7.66
N ASP A 362 29.09 30.09 -6.77
CA ASP A 362 29.15 29.83 -5.33
C ASP A 362 27.80 29.33 -4.81
N VAL A 363 26.68 29.88 -5.29
CA VAL A 363 25.35 29.34 -4.99
C VAL A 363 25.23 27.89 -5.48
N ALA A 364 25.77 27.55 -6.65
CA ALA A 364 25.80 26.18 -7.14
C ALA A 364 26.56 25.24 -6.18
N LYS A 365 27.74 25.65 -5.69
CA LYS A 365 28.50 24.89 -4.68
C LYS A 365 27.71 24.74 -3.38
N MET A 366 27.05 25.80 -2.92
CA MET A 366 26.18 25.76 -1.73
C MET A 366 25.05 24.75 -1.88
N ILE A 367 24.40 24.69 -3.05
CA ILE A 367 23.30 23.75 -3.32
C ILE A 367 23.80 22.31 -3.35
N VAL A 368 24.95 22.04 -3.97
CA VAL A 368 25.56 20.70 -3.97
C VAL A 368 25.95 20.27 -2.54
N LYS A 369 26.36 21.21 -1.69
CA LYS A 369 26.68 20.95 -0.29
C LYS A 369 25.43 20.72 0.56
N CYS A 370 24.42 21.59 0.44
CA CYS A 370 23.16 21.58 1.20
C CYS A 370 21.96 21.84 0.26
N PRO A 371 21.41 20.79 -0.39
CA PRO A 371 20.28 20.94 -1.31
C PRO A 371 19.02 21.55 -0.69
N GLN A 372 18.83 21.38 0.63
CA GLN A 372 17.66 21.88 1.35
C GLN A 372 17.53 23.40 1.24
N LEU A 373 18.62 24.11 0.94
CA LEU A 373 18.68 25.54 0.69
C LEU A 373 17.65 26.02 -0.33
N VAL A 374 17.39 25.23 -1.38
CA VAL A 374 16.44 25.62 -2.45
C VAL A 374 14.96 25.38 -2.12
N ALA A 375 14.68 24.74 -0.97
CA ALA A 375 13.33 24.52 -0.48
C ALA A 375 12.95 25.46 0.67
N LEU A 376 13.86 26.37 1.07
CA LEU A 376 13.63 27.30 2.16
C LEU A 376 12.72 28.46 1.76
N GLN A 377 12.00 28.99 2.74
CA GLN A 377 11.22 30.22 2.58
C GLN A 377 12.16 31.44 2.61
N VAL A 378 12.13 32.24 1.53
CA VAL A 378 12.99 33.43 1.39
C VAL A 378 12.83 34.42 2.54
N GLY A 379 11.62 34.56 3.12
CA GLY A 379 11.39 35.42 4.28
C GLY A 379 12.24 35.02 5.50
N LEU A 380 12.34 33.72 5.79
CA LEU A 380 13.16 33.20 6.88
C LEU A 380 14.65 33.32 6.57
N MET A 381 15.05 32.99 5.32
CA MET A 381 16.44 33.16 4.87
C MET A 381 16.89 34.62 4.97
N LYS A 382 16.01 35.57 4.63
CA LYS A 382 16.26 37.00 4.73
C LYS A 382 16.58 37.41 6.16
N ASN A 383 15.77 36.98 7.12
CA ASN A 383 16.00 37.29 8.53
C ASN A 383 17.34 36.72 9.02
N SER A 384 17.63 35.44 8.71
CA SER A 384 18.89 34.82 9.10
C SER A 384 20.11 35.47 8.45
N TYR A 385 19.99 35.89 7.18
CA TYR A 385 21.04 36.60 6.45
C TYR A 385 21.37 37.95 7.09
N TYR A 386 20.35 38.75 7.42
CA TYR A 386 20.59 40.06 8.04
C TYR A 386 21.13 39.93 9.45
N PHE A 387 20.68 38.95 10.22
CA PHE A 387 21.29 38.65 11.52
C PHE A 387 22.77 38.29 11.38
N PHE A 388 23.12 37.45 10.41
CA PHE A 388 24.51 37.10 10.13
C PHE A 388 25.36 38.31 9.74
N LYS A 389 24.83 39.16 8.85
CA LYS A 389 25.54 40.32 8.32
C LYS A 389 25.66 41.47 9.33
N SER A 390 24.57 41.79 10.02
CA SER A 390 24.45 43.01 10.83
C SER A 390 24.75 42.76 12.30
N ASP A 391 24.15 41.72 12.90
CA ASP A 391 24.30 41.44 14.33
C ASP A 391 25.55 40.58 14.62
N MET A 392 25.84 39.60 13.75
CA MET A 392 27.03 38.77 13.92
C MET A 392 28.31 39.40 13.37
N GLY A 393 28.18 40.24 12.32
CA GLY A 393 29.32 40.92 11.70
C GLY A 393 30.38 39.98 11.13
N ARG A 394 29.98 38.77 10.71
CA ARG A 394 30.88 37.72 10.22
C ARG A 394 31.12 37.82 8.70
N PRO A 395 32.27 37.33 8.20
CA PRO A 395 32.55 37.28 6.76
C PRO A 395 31.52 36.42 6.02
N MET A 396 31.09 36.89 4.84
CA MET A 396 30.06 36.21 4.02
C MET A 396 30.55 34.87 3.47
N GLU A 397 31.87 34.71 3.34
CA GLU A 397 32.55 33.49 2.90
C GLU A 397 32.20 32.30 3.79
N GLU A 398 31.95 32.51 5.09
CA GLU A 398 31.55 31.43 5.98
C GLU A 398 30.18 30.83 5.64
N LEU A 399 29.29 31.59 4.98
CA LEU A 399 28.01 31.07 4.49
C LEU A 399 28.21 30.16 3.27
N LEU A 400 29.31 30.33 2.51
CA LEU A 400 29.68 29.41 1.44
C LEU A 400 30.22 28.10 2.02
N ASP A 401 31.03 28.20 3.08
CA ASP A 401 31.59 27.06 3.78
C ASP A 401 30.54 26.31 4.60
N PHE A 402 29.50 26.98 5.09
CA PHE A 402 28.45 26.37 5.90
C PHE A 402 27.04 26.86 5.49
N PRO A 403 26.54 26.46 4.29
CA PRO A 403 25.23 26.88 3.79
C PRO A 403 24.07 26.36 4.66
N ASP A 404 24.31 25.27 5.40
CA ASP A 404 23.42 24.71 6.42
C ASP A 404 22.98 25.75 7.47
N TYR A 405 23.72 26.85 7.65
CA TYR A 405 23.31 28.00 8.46
C TYR A 405 21.85 28.40 8.22
N PHE A 406 21.42 28.46 6.96
CA PHE A 406 20.05 28.87 6.60
C PHE A 406 18.98 27.85 7.00
N THR A 407 19.37 26.60 7.26
CA THR A 407 18.43 25.53 7.65
C THR A 407 18.12 25.54 9.15
N TYR A 408 18.95 26.20 9.96
CA TYR A 408 18.70 26.35 11.40
C TYR A 408 17.73 27.49 11.69
N SER A 409 16.90 27.30 12.72
CA SER A 409 15.97 28.33 13.18
C SER A 409 16.72 29.52 13.78
N LEU A 410 16.44 30.72 13.27
CA LEU A 410 17.03 31.96 13.76
C LEU A 410 16.74 32.19 15.25
N GLU A 411 15.46 32.13 15.63
CA GLU A 411 15.01 32.49 16.98
C GLU A 411 15.31 31.41 18.02
N SER A 412 15.18 30.13 17.66
CA SER A 412 15.32 29.04 18.63
C SER A 412 16.73 28.45 18.72
N ARG A 413 17.57 28.58 17.68
CA ARG A 413 18.92 27.98 17.67
C ARG A 413 20.03 28.99 17.44
N ILE A 414 19.97 29.81 16.39
CA ILE A 414 21.10 30.68 16.01
C ILE A 414 21.31 31.78 17.05
N LYS A 415 20.29 32.60 17.32
CA LYS A 415 20.37 33.73 18.26
C LYS A 415 20.76 33.31 19.69
N PRO A 416 20.08 32.32 20.32
CA PRO A 416 20.40 31.95 21.70
C PRO A 416 21.82 31.43 21.86
N ARG A 417 22.29 30.59 20.92
CA ARG A 417 23.65 30.04 20.97
C ARG A 417 24.70 31.12 20.71
N TYR A 418 24.47 32.02 19.75
CA TYR A 418 25.37 33.13 19.48
C TYR A 418 25.53 34.07 20.68
N GLN A 419 24.44 34.43 21.36
CA GLN A 419 24.48 35.27 22.56
C GLN A 419 25.29 34.63 23.68
N ARG A 420 25.15 33.32 23.89
CA ARG A 420 25.93 32.60 24.92
C ARG A 420 27.42 32.56 24.59
N LEU A 421 27.78 32.42 23.32
CA LEU A 421 29.18 32.48 22.87
C LEU A 421 29.77 33.88 23.06
N GLN A 422 29.02 34.92 22.72
CA GLN A 422 29.44 36.31 22.96
C GLN A 422 29.69 36.57 24.44
N ASN A 423 28.77 36.13 25.32
CA ASN A 423 28.90 36.33 26.77
C ASN A 423 30.15 35.65 27.36
N LYS A 424 30.61 34.56 26.75
CA LYS A 424 31.86 33.86 27.14
C LYS A 424 33.09 34.28 26.32
N GLY A 425 32.95 35.17 25.35
CA GLY A 425 34.05 35.59 24.47
C GLY A 425 34.59 34.50 23.55
N ILE A 426 33.82 33.43 23.27
CA ILE A 426 34.26 32.29 22.47
C ILE A 426 34.09 32.61 20.98
N ARG A 427 35.17 32.41 20.20
CA ARG A 427 35.15 32.49 18.73
C ARG A 427 35.28 31.09 18.13
N CYS A 428 34.33 30.69 17.29
CA CYS A 428 34.29 29.36 16.68
C CYS A 428 33.63 29.39 15.28
N SER A 429 33.81 28.33 14.49
CA SER A 429 33.13 28.17 13.19
C SER A 429 31.62 28.02 13.36
N LEU A 430 30.84 28.32 12.31
CA LEU A 430 29.38 28.13 12.31
C LEU A 430 28.99 26.68 12.61
N GLY A 431 29.69 25.73 12.00
CA GLY A 431 29.48 24.31 12.22
C GLY A 431 29.68 23.90 13.68
N TRP A 432 30.68 24.46 14.37
CA TRP A 432 30.98 24.10 15.76
C TRP A 432 29.81 24.39 16.71
N PHE A 433 29.12 25.53 16.56
CA PHE A 433 28.03 25.86 17.49
C PHE A 433 26.63 25.54 16.96
N LEU A 434 26.46 25.29 15.66
CA LEU A 434 25.15 24.99 15.09
C LEU A 434 24.94 23.50 14.82
N ASN A 435 25.98 22.78 14.40
CA ASN A 435 25.92 21.36 14.04
C ASN A 435 26.10 20.43 15.24
N CYS A 436 25.28 20.64 16.28
CA CYS A 436 25.27 19.79 17.48
C CYS A 436 23.94 19.88 18.24
N SER A 437 23.63 18.87 19.04
CA SER A 437 22.48 18.88 19.96
C SER A 437 22.61 19.98 21.01
N ASP A 438 21.52 20.32 21.69
CA ASP A 438 21.56 21.32 22.76
C ASP A 438 22.47 20.86 23.91
N GLN A 439 22.39 19.58 24.30
CA GLN A 439 23.27 18.97 25.29
C GLN A 439 24.76 19.09 24.91
N ARG A 440 25.13 18.69 23.68
CA ARG A 440 26.53 18.76 23.20
C ARG A 440 27.01 20.22 23.12
N PHE A 441 26.12 21.16 22.81
CA PHE A 441 26.45 22.57 22.82
C PHE A 441 26.71 23.09 24.24
N GLU A 442 25.94 22.65 25.25
CA GLU A 442 26.20 22.96 26.65
C GLU A 442 27.55 22.39 27.10
N GLU A 443 27.80 21.11 26.86
CA GLU A 443 29.08 20.47 27.18
C GLU A 443 30.26 21.26 26.58
N ARG A 444 30.14 21.70 25.32
CA ARG A 444 31.12 22.54 24.64
C ARG A 444 31.31 23.92 25.26
N LEU A 445 30.27 24.47 25.90
CA LEU A 445 30.37 25.74 26.61
C LEU A 445 31.05 25.60 27.98
N TYR A 446 30.97 24.42 28.63
CA TYR A 446 31.49 24.20 29.99
C TYR A 446 32.82 23.43 30.04
N GLY A 447 33.16 22.65 29.01
CA GLY A 447 34.40 21.89 28.95
C GLY A 447 35.61 22.78 28.70
N ASP A 448 36.67 22.62 29.50
CA ASP A 448 37.98 23.28 29.35
C ASP A 448 38.78 22.78 28.12
N PHE A 449 38.21 21.88 27.31
CA PHE A 449 38.86 21.26 26.15
C PHE A 449 38.05 21.50 24.87
N ILE A 450 38.67 22.18 23.90
CA ILE A 450 38.20 22.23 22.52
C ILE A 450 38.61 20.90 21.88
N GLU A 451 37.68 19.93 21.78
CA GLU A 451 37.90 18.81 20.88
C GLU A 451 38.00 19.32 19.43
N PRO A 452 38.99 18.86 18.64
CA PRO A 452 39.10 19.23 17.22
C PRO A 452 37.85 18.78 16.46
N GLU A 453 37.55 19.50 15.37
CA GLU A 453 36.36 19.31 14.54
C GLU A 453 36.13 17.83 14.18
N SER A 454 35.23 17.16 14.91
CA SER A 454 34.55 15.98 14.38
C SER A 454 33.45 16.46 13.44
N SER A 455 33.37 15.82 12.29
CA SER A 455 32.24 15.97 11.37
C SER A 455 30.97 15.57 12.12
N GLY A 456 30.31 16.55 12.75
CA GLY A 456 29.02 16.32 13.40
C GLY A 456 28.03 15.73 12.40
N PRO A 457 27.07 14.91 12.85
CA PRO A 457 26.18 14.19 11.95
C PRO A 457 25.51 15.17 10.99
N SER A 458 25.78 15.00 9.70
CA SER A 458 25.11 15.78 8.65
C SER A 458 23.61 15.55 8.77
N PHE A 459 22.86 16.62 9.00
CA PHE A 459 21.41 16.53 9.20
C PHE A 459 20.71 16.32 7.85
N CYS A 460 20.72 15.07 7.36
CA CYS A 460 19.81 14.66 6.29
C CYS A 460 18.43 14.46 6.91
N MET A 461 17.43 15.25 6.50
CA MET A 461 16.03 15.03 6.88
C MET A 461 15.62 13.59 6.51
N GLY A 462 15.56 12.71 7.52
CA GLY A 462 15.24 11.28 7.35
C GLY A 462 16.44 10.34 7.07
N GLY A 463 17.69 10.78 7.24
CA GLY A 463 18.90 9.97 7.09
C GLY A 463 19.42 9.38 8.42
N LYS A 464 20.15 8.27 8.34
CA LYS A 464 20.73 7.54 9.48
C LYS A 464 21.78 8.40 10.20
N LEU A 465 21.74 8.41 11.54
CA LEU A 465 22.79 8.99 12.37
C LEU A 465 24.05 8.13 12.21
N GLU A 466 25.08 8.63 11.54
CA GLU A 466 26.38 7.97 11.52
C GLU A 466 27.19 8.46 12.73
N LEU A 467 27.46 7.54 13.66
CA LEU A 467 28.36 7.74 14.78
C LEU A 467 29.77 7.24 14.38
N PRO A 468 30.85 7.97 14.72
CA PRO A 468 32.21 7.45 14.53
C PRO A 468 32.40 6.19 15.36
N SER A 469 32.89 5.12 14.72
CA SER A 469 33.24 3.88 15.40
C SER A 469 34.56 4.08 16.15
N ASN A 470 34.54 4.02 17.50
CA ASN A 470 35.61 3.40 18.28
C ASN A 470 35.22 3.13 19.75
N GLU A 471 35.50 1.88 20.13
CA GLU A 471 35.87 1.33 21.44
C GLU A 471 34.88 1.36 22.62
N ILE A 472 34.19 0.22 22.75
CA ILE A 472 33.92 -0.58 23.96
C ILE A 472 33.92 0.19 25.30
N VAL A 473 32.73 0.45 25.87
CA VAL A 473 32.48 0.33 27.32
C VAL A 473 31.02 -0.09 27.57
N SER A 474 30.89 -1.23 28.24
CA SER A 474 29.79 -1.90 28.98
C SER A 474 28.31 -1.50 28.79
N GLU A 475 27.51 -2.55 28.60
CA GLU A 475 26.07 -2.66 28.84
C GLU A 475 25.74 -2.29 30.29
N GLU A 476 24.92 -1.24 30.50
CA GLU A 476 23.95 -1.19 31.59
C GLU A 476 22.64 -0.62 31.02
N GLU A 477 21.58 -1.42 31.16
CA GLU A 477 20.20 -1.08 30.88
C GLU A 477 19.73 -0.06 31.93
N ASP A 478 19.22 1.09 31.49
CA ASP A 478 18.34 1.89 32.35
C ASP A 478 17.18 2.44 31.51
N ASP A 479 16.02 1.84 31.72
CA ASP A 479 14.73 2.25 31.21
C ASP A 479 14.33 3.57 31.87
N SER A 480 14.31 4.67 31.12
CA SER A 480 13.52 5.84 31.51
C SER A 480 12.72 6.40 30.35
N GLU A 481 11.40 6.29 30.51
CA GLU A 481 10.36 6.84 29.66
C GLU A 481 10.37 8.37 29.74
N ASP A 482 10.67 9.07 28.64
CA ASP A 482 10.03 10.35 28.30
C ASP A 482 10.41 10.80 26.88
N GLU A 483 9.70 10.28 25.85
CA GLU A 483 9.73 10.87 24.51
C GLU A 483 8.46 11.69 24.25
N THR A 484 8.55 13.00 24.50
CA THR A 484 7.58 13.98 24.00
C THR A 484 7.83 14.24 22.50
N LEU A 485 7.17 13.44 21.66
CA LEU A 485 7.18 13.55 20.19
C LEU A 485 6.51 14.86 19.70
N TYR A 486 7.32 15.87 19.37
CA TYR A 486 6.85 17.00 18.55
C TYR A 486 6.67 16.55 17.10
N ARG A 487 5.44 16.16 16.75
CA ARG A 487 4.95 16.07 15.36
C ARG A 487 5.03 17.46 14.72
N ARG A 488 5.83 17.62 13.66
CA ARG A 488 5.55 18.59 12.59
C ARG A 488 5.53 17.89 11.24
N THR A 489 4.31 17.63 10.81
CA THR A 489 3.89 17.38 9.44
C THR A 489 4.39 18.54 8.57
N VAL A 490 5.30 18.27 7.63
CA VAL A 490 5.46 19.12 6.46
C VAL A 490 4.83 18.34 5.31
N SER A 491 3.58 18.69 5.02
CA SER A 491 2.93 18.34 3.76
C SER A 491 3.68 19.03 2.63
N LEU A 492 4.17 18.25 1.67
CA LEU A 492 4.49 18.69 0.31
C LEU A 492 3.62 17.87 -0.65
#